data_AF-A0A5E4QFI6-F1
#
_entry.id   AF-A0A5E4QFI6-F1
#
_cell.length_a   1.000
_cell.length_b   1.000
_cell.length_c   1.000
_cell.angle_alpha   90.00
_cell.angle_beta   90.00
_cell.angle_gamma   90.00
#
_symmetry.space_group_name_H-M   'P 1'
#
loop_
_entity.id
_entity.type
_entity.pdbx_description
1 polymer ?
#
loop_
_entity_poly.entity_id
_entity_poly.type
_entity_poly.pdbx_seq_one_letter_code
_entity_poly.pdbx_strand_id
1 'polypeptide(L)' 'MYIVSKQSCFVTVPHSVGGVAYKRVVTPPDWVLDYWHPLEKAQYPEYFKRREQRKKEYLAIWEKEHGKPGSDEKHH' A
#
# COMPACT_ATOMS: atom_id res chain seq x y z
N MET A 1 27.54 -9.68 -47.56
CA MET A 1 27.83 -8.93 -46.33
C MET A 1 26.53 -8.81 -45.55
N TYR A 2 26.32 -9.57 -44.48
CA TYR A 2 25.11 -9.46 -43.66
C TYR A 2 25.44 -8.62 -42.43
N ILE A 3 24.84 -7.44 -42.35
CA ILE A 3 24.90 -6.58 -41.19
C ILE A 3 23.97 -7.20 -40.15
N VAL A 4 24.52 -7.86 -39.13
CA VAL A 4 23.76 -8.26 -37.95
C VAL A 4 23.39 -6.97 -37.21
N SER A 5 22.13 -6.53 -37.36
CA SER A 5 21.62 -5.43 -36.55
C SER A 5 21.73 -5.83 -35.09
N LYS A 6 22.58 -5.13 -34.33
CA LYS A 6 22.57 -5.25 -32.88
C LYS A 6 21.20 -4.76 -32.43
N GLN A 7 20.30 -5.68 -32.09
CA GLN A 7 19.14 -5.35 -31.29
C GLN A 7 19.70 -4.72 -30.02
N SER A 8 19.54 -3.42 -29.86
CA SER A 8 19.90 -2.71 -28.64
C SER A 8 19.14 -3.39 -27.51
N CYS A 9 19.81 -4.24 -26.72
CA CYS A 9 19.26 -4.79 -25.50
C CYS A 9 18.95 -3.61 -24.58
N PHE A 10 17.68 -3.21 -24.56
CA PHE A 10 17.14 -2.26 -23.61
C PHE A 10 17.24 -2.90 -22.23
N VAL A 11 18.30 -2.57 -21.47
CA VAL A 11 18.46 -3.04 -20.09
C VAL A 11 17.35 -2.41 -19.26
N THR A 12 16.33 -3.18 -18.93
CA THR A 12 15.24 -2.75 -18.06
C THR A 12 15.77 -2.59 -16.63
N VAL A 13 15.38 -1.50 -15.96
CA VAL A 13 15.74 -1.28 -14.55
C VAL A 13 15.11 -2.40 -13.70
N PRO A 14 15.81 -2.98 -12.71
CA PRO A 14 15.35 -4.21 -12.06
C PRO A 14 13.93 -4.16 -11.49
N HIS A 15 13.53 -3.02 -10.93
CA HIS A 15 12.20 -2.83 -10.31
C HIS A 15 11.16 -2.18 -11.23
N SER A 16 11.55 -1.75 -12.44
CA SER A 16 10.56 -1.21 -13.40
C SER A 16 9.71 -2.33 -13.96
N VAL A 17 8.56 -1.98 -14.54
CA VAL A 17 7.74 -2.94 -15.29
C VAL A 17 8.60 -3.58 -16.38
N GLY A 18 8.66 -4.92 -16.41
CA GLY A 18 9.54 -5.67 -17.34
C GLY A 18 11.00 -5.81 -16.90
N GLY A 19 11.36 -5.34 -15.70
CA GLY A 19 12.63 -5.61 -15.04
C GLY A 19 12.71 -7.00 -14.42
N VAL A 20 13.93 -7.53 -14.26
CA VAL A 20 14.18 -8.87 -13.70
C VAL A 20 13.66 -9.06 -12.26
N ALA A 21 13.54 -7.98 -11.49
CA ALA A 21 13.09 -8.01 -10.10
C ALA A 21 11.70 -7.36 -9.91
N TYR A 22 10.96 -7.12 -11.01
CA TYR A 22 9.62 -6.56 -10.95
C TYR A 22 8.70 -7.49 -10.16
N LYS A 23 8.06 -6.96 -9.11
CA LYS A 23 7.16 -7.70 -8.20
C LYS A 23 7.77 -8.95 -7.53
N ARG A 24 9.10 -9.02 -7.41
CA ARG A 24 9.77 -10.12 -6.69
C ARG A 24 9.36 -10.21 -5.21
N VAL A 25 9.09 -9.07 -4.59
CA VAL A 25 8.65 -8.95 -3.20
C VAL A 25 7.19 -8.50 -3.21
N VAL A 26 6.32 -9.30 -2.60
CA VAL A 26 4.92 -8.94 -2.37
C VAL A 26 4.83 -8.30 -1.00
N THR A 27 4.57 -7.00 -0.94
CA THR A 27 4.34 -6.29 0.32
C THR A 27 2.90 -6.54 0.76
N PRO A 28 2.65 -7.19 1.92
CA PRO A 28 1.30 -7.40 2.40
C PRO A 28 0.65 -6.06 2.78
N PRO A 29 -0.67 -5.93 2.60
CA PRO A 29 -1.37 -4.71 2.99
C PRO A 29 -1.43 -4.57 4.52
N ASP A 30 -1.51 -3.32 4.98
CA ASP A 30 -1.35 -2.98 6.40
C ASP A 30 -2.43 -3.57 7.31
N TRP A 31 -3.66 -3.77 6.82
CA TRP A 31 -4.77 -4.35 7.58
C TRP A 31 -4.55 -5.81 8.01
N VAL A 32 -3.57 -6.51 7.43
CA VAL A 32 -3.22 -7.90 7.82
C VAL A 32 -2.80 -7.98 9.29
N LEU A 33 -2.21 -6.91 9.82
CA LEU A 33 -1.75 -6.83 11.21
C LEU A 33 -2.90 -6.81 12.23
N ASP A 34 -4.12 -6.54 11.80
CA ASP A 34 -5.28 -6.53 12.70
C ASP A 34 -5.71 -7.97 13.07
N TYR A 35 -5.40 -8.97 12.25
CA TYR A 35 -5.71 -10.39 12.50
C TYR A 35 -4.78 -11.10 13.49
N TRP A 36 -3.70 -10.46 13.94
CA TRP A 36 -2.73 -11.08 14.85
C TRP A 36 -3.33 -11.43 16.22
N HIS A 37 -2.85 -12.53 16.81
CA HIS A 37 -3.29 -12.93 18.14
C HIS A 37 -2.80 -11.91 19.20
N PRO A 38 -3.57 -11.60 20.26
CA PRO A 38 -3.18 -10.61 21.27
C PRO A 38 -1.80 -10.86 21.90
N LEU A 39 -1.39 -12.12 22.06
CA LEU A 39 -0.05 -12.46 22.55
C LEU A 39 1.07 -12.00 21.62
N GLU A 40 0.86 -12.09 20.30
CA GLU A 40 1.83 -11.64 19.29
C GLU A 40 1.90 -10.11 19.25
N LYS A 41 0.75 -9.45 19.47
CA LYS A 41 0.68 -7.98 19.57
C LYS A 41 1.38 -7.47 20.84
N ALA A 42 1.27 -8.20 21.94
CA ALA A 42 1.89 -7.86 23.22
C ALA A 42 3.43 -7.81 23.15
N GLN A 43 4.03 -8.53 22.18
CA GLN A 43 5.47 -8.48 21.93
C GLN A 43 5.94 -7.10 21.43
N TYR A 44 5.05 -6.32 20.80
CA TYR A 44 5.37 -5.05 20.14
C TYR A 44 4.51 -3.87 20.62
N PRO A 45 4.51 -3.54 21.92
CA PRO A 45 3.58 -2.57 22.50
C PRO A 45 3.74 -1.16 21.90
N GLU A 46 4.98 -0.70 21.69
CA GLU A 46 5.27 0.63 21.15
C GLU A 46 4.89 0.78 19.67
N TYR A 47 4.92 -0.31 18.90
CA TYR A 47 4.48 -0.28 17.50
C TYR A 47 2.96 -0.14 17.41
N PHE A 48 2.22 -0.96 18.18
CA PHE A 48 0.76 -0.91 18.20
C PHE A 48 0.23 0.39 18.79
N LYS A 49 0.88 0.97 19.80
CA LYS A 49 0.53 2.31 20.33
C LYS A 49 0.58 3.40 19.24
N ARG A 50 1.66 3.44 18.45
CA ARG A 50 1.79 4.39 17.33
C ARG A 50 0.81 4.10 16.19
N ARG A 51 0.48 2.83 15.96
CA ARG A 51 -0.51 2.42 14.96
C ARG A 51 -1.91 2.91 15.32
N GLU A 52 -2.34 2.73 16.57
CA GLU A 52 -3.64 3.20 17.04
C GLU A 52 -3.76 4.73 16.99
N GLN A 53 -2.66 5.46 17.23
CA GLN A 53 -2.64 6.90 17.03
C GLN A 53 -2.90 7.30 15.55
N ARG A 54 -2.19 6.66 14.61
CA ARG A 54 -2.37 6.91 13.17
C ARG A 54 -3.74 6.53 12.65
N LYS A 55 -4.37 5.48 13.20
CA LYS A 55 -5.75 5.11 12.86
C LYS A 55 -6.73 6.22 13.20
N LYS A 56 -6.59 6.86 14.37
CA LYS A 56 -7.43 7.99 14.78
C LYS A 56 -7.22 9.20 13.87
N GLU A 57 -5.98 9.50 13.51
CA GLU A 57 -5.65 10.57 12.57
C GLU A 57 -6.29 10.33 11.21
N TYR A 58 -6.23 9.10 10.70
CA TYR A 58 -6.87 8.72 9.44
C TYR A 58 -8.39 8.92 9.48
N LEU A 59 -9.06 8.50 10.56
CA LEU A 59 -10.49 8.72 10.73
C LEU A 59 -10.86 10.20 10.76
N ALA A 60 -10.08 11.03 11.46
CA ALA A 60 -10.29 12.47 11.49
C ALA A 60 -10.11 13.13 10.10
N ILE A 61 -9.13 12.67 9.31
CA ILE A 61 -8.94 13.12 7.92
C ILE A 61 -10.12 12.67 7.06
N TRP A 62 -10.55 11.43 7.19
CA TRP A 62 -11.67 10.88 6.44
C TRP A 62 -12.98 11.62 6.71
N GLU A 63 -13.30 11.87 7.99
CA GLU A 63 -14.47 12.65 8.39
C GLU A 63 -14.44 14.08 7.87
N LYS A 64 -13.24 14.67 7.73
CA LYS A 64 -13.06 16.01 7.16
C LYS A 64 -13.29 16.02 5.65
N GLU A 65 -12.77 15.03 4.93
CA GLU A 65 -12.84 14.96 3.46
C GLU A 65 -14.19 14.47 2.95
N HIS A 66 -14.78 13.49 3.63
CA HIS A 66 -15.98 12.76 3.21
C HIS A 66 -17.11 12.86 4.25
N GLY A 67 -17.17 13.96 5.00
CA GLY A 67 -18.10 14.17 6.11
C GLY A 67 -19.56 13.79 5.83
N LYS A 68 -20.36 13.64 6.91
CA LYS A 68 -21.76 13.16 6.87
C LYS A 68 -22.49 13.70 5.62
N PRO A 69 -23.10 12.86 4.78
CA PRO A 69 -23.86 13.36 3.65
C PRO A 69 -24.88 14.36 4.20
N GLY A 70 -24.87 15.58 3.66
CA GLY A 70 -25.95 16.52 3.92
C GLY A 70 -27.26 15.81 3.61
N SER A 71 -28.32 16.11 4.36
CA SER A 71 -29.65 15.49 4.28
C SER A 71 -30.36 15.57 2.92
N ASP A 72 -29.65 15.99 1.87
CA ASP A 72 -30.23 16.54 0.65
C ASP A 72 -29.79 15.75 -0.60
N GLU A 73 -29.62 14.43 -0.49
CA GLU A 73 -29.50 13.57 -1.68
C GLU A 73 -30.86 12.92 -1.97
N LYS A 74 -31.69 13.66 -2.72
CA LYS A 74 -32.85 13.09 -3.41
C LYS A 74 -32.31 12.17 -4.51
N HIS A 75 -32.34 10.86 -4.26
CA HIS A 75 -32.21 9.87 -5.32
C HIS A 75 -33.38 10.06 -6.32
N HIS A 76 -33.05 10.45 -7.54
CA HIS A 76 -33.97 10.45 -8.69
C HIS A 76 -34.21 9.02 -9.18
#